data_AF-A0A0H3J9D9-F1
#
_entry.id   AF-A0A0H3J9D9-F1
#
_cell.length_a   1.000
_cell.length_b   1.000
_cell.length_c   1.000
_cell.angle_alpha   90.00
_cell.angle_beta   90.00
_cell.angle_gamma   90.00
#
_symmetry.space_group_name_H-M   'P 1'
#
loop_
_entity.id
_entity.type
_entity.pdbx_description
1 polymer ?
#
loop_
_entity_poly.entity_id
_entity_poly.type
_entity_poly.pdbx_seq_one_letter_code
_entity_poly.pdbx_strand_id
1 'polypeptide(L)'
;METIYYSTTEVAKMLGELDSTIRFWCTKFKDFIPIKRQGSHRRFKEEDINTLKQIQKLLRINHFTIYQVYEHLKKQTIDDGMDRLKENDPIFIKLLSKELSKELSKHLNEELELIEKELKNLMDENYKKITNIMNENYKNLKLESKEFNSEIKKIIEEKLDIALKKYSEPILEQLKIEQEKNKQLTNILLELYKTPLKQNDFIFKKTLKKNLSDMF
;
A
#
# COMPACT_ATOMS: atom_id res chain seq x y z
N MET A 1 11.27 7.20 -68.25
CA MET A 1 10.11 6.34 -68.57
C MET A 1 8.95 6.79 -67.70
N GLU A 2 7.81 7.12 -68.29
CA GLU A 2 6.61 7.51 -67.55
C GLU A 2 6.06 6.32 -66.76
N THR A 3 5.81 6.49 -65.46
CA THR A 3 5.11 5.46 -64.67
C THR A 3 3.64 5.45 -65.06
N ILE A 4 3.21 4.35 -65.69
CA ILE A 4 1.81 4.11 -66.04
C ILE A 4 1.05 3.74 -64.76
N TYR A 5 -0.11 4.38 -64.56
CA TYR A 5 -0.99 4.11 -63.42
C TYR A 5 -2.37 3.67 -63.91
N TYR A 6 -2.89 2.61 -63.30
CA TYR A 6 -4.19 2.03 -63.62
C TYR A 6 -5.24 2.40 -62.55
N SER A 7 -6.48 2.58 -62.95
CA SER A 7 -7.63 2.79 -62.08
C SER A 7 -8.20 1.47 -61.57
N THR A 8 -9.02 1.51 -60.50
CA THR A 8 -9.69 0.30 -59.97
C THR A 8 -10.49 -0.43 -61.03
N THR A 9 -11.18 0.31 -61.90
CA THR A 9 -12.02 -0.27 -62.96
C THR A 9 -11.19 -0.92 -64.07
N GLU A 10 -10.03 -0.35 -64.42
CA GLU A 10 -9.11 -0.97 -65.37
C GLU A 10 -8.50 -2.25 -64.81
N VAL A 11 -8.06 -2.23 -63.55
CA VAL A 11 -7.52 -3.41 -62.88
C VAL A 11 -8.56 -4.51 -62.72
N ALA A 12 -9.80 -4.15 -62.36
CA ALA A 12 -10.93 -5.07 -62.31
C ALA A 12 -11.18 -5.77 -63.66
N LYS A 13 -11.15 -5.01 -64.77
CA LYS A 13 -11.25 -5.57 -66.13
C LYS A 13 -10.08 -6.48 -66.48
N MET A 14 -8.85 -6.11 -66.12
CA MET A 14 -7.65 -6.91 -66.37
C MET A 14 -7.66 -8.24 -65.62
N LEU A 15 -8.25 -8.26 -64.42
CA LEU A 15 -8.34 -9.45 -63.57
C LEU A 15 -9.64 -10.22 -63.74
N GLY A 16 -10.63 -9.69 -64.47
CA GLY A 16 -11.95 -10.31 -64.60
C GLY A 16 -12.74 -10.35 -63.29
N GLU A 17 -12.52 -9.38 -62.40
CA GLU A 17 -13.17 -9.28 -61.09
C GLU A 17 -14.02 -8.01 -61.00
N LEU A 18 -14.89 -7.93 -59.99
CA LEU A 18 -15.68 -6.72 -59.72
C LEU A 18 -14.81 -5.64 -59.06
N ASP A 19 -15.11 -4.36 -59.35
CA ASP A 19 -14.49 -3.22 -58.68
C ASP A 19 -14.56 -3.32 -57.14
N SER A 20 -15.67 -3.87 -56.61
CA SER A 20 -15.85 -4.12 -55.17
C SER A 20 -14.89 -5.17 -54.63
N THR A 21 -14.64 -6.25 -55.38
CA THR A 21 -13.69 -7.30 -55.02
C THR A 21 -12.27 -6.76 -54.95
N ILE A 22 -11.87 -5.96 -55.95
CA ILE A 22 -10.54 -5.32 -55.94
C ILE A 22 -10.42 -4.40 -54.72
N ARG A 23 -11.42 -3.55 -54.44
CA ARG A 23 -11.41 -2.68 -53.25
C ARG A 23 -11.33 -3.48 -51.95
N PHE A 24 -12.04 -4.61 -51.88
CA PHE A 24 -12.02 -5.49 -50.72
C PHE A 24 -10.63 -6.09 -50.50
N TRP A 25 -10.00 -6.65 -51.53
CA TRP A 25 -8.63 -7.19 -51.45
C TRP A 25 -7.62 -6.12 -51.09
N CYS A 26 -7.71 -4.92 -51.67
CA CYS A 26 -6.89 -3.77 -51.30
C CYS A 26 -6.98 -3.41 -49.81
N THR A 27 -8.15 -3.65 -49.20
CA THR A 27 -8.39 -3.35 -47.79
C THR A 27 -7.84 -4.46 -46.90
N LYS A 28 -8.02 -5.73 -47.31
CA LYS A 28 -7.58 -6.91 -46.55
C LYS A 28 -6.07 -7.14 -46.63
N PHE A 29 -5.45 -6.80 -47.75
CA PHE A 29 -4.01 -7.00 -48.01
C PHE A 29 -3.27 -5.67 -48.12
N LYS A 30 -3.72 -4.65 -47.38
CA LYS A 30 -3.14 -3.29 -47.39
C LYS A 30 -1.63 -3.27 -47.10
N ASP A 31 -1.14 -4.24 -46.33
CA ASP A 31 0.26 -4.35 -45.93
C ASP A 31 1.15 -4.86 -47.09
N PHE A 32 0.55 -5.49 -48.11
CA PHE A 32 1.23 -6.06 -49.28
C PHE A 32 0.98 -5.27 -50.58
N ILE A 33 -0.04 -4.41 -50.62
CA ILE A 33 -0.37 -3.57 -51.79
C ILE A 33 -0.42 -2.09 -51.34
N PRO A 34 0.70 -1.35 -51.41
CA PRO A 34 0.78 0.03 -50.97
C PRO A 34 0.20 0.99 -52.03
N ILE A 35 -1.13 1.02 -52.13
CA ILE A 35 -1.85 1.77 -53.17
C ILE A 35 -1.75 3.27 -52.92
N LYS A 36 -1.24 4.00 -53.92
CA LYS A 36 -1.29 5.47 -53.93
C LYS A 36 -2.73 5.94 -54.17
N ARG A 37 -3.20 6.86 -53.33
CA ARG A 37 -4.49 7.54 -53.51
C ARG A 37 -4.25 8.90 -54.12
N GLN A 38 -4.91 9.19 -55.23
CA GLN A 38 -4.99 10.53 -55.80
C GLN A 38 -6.42 11.03 -55.59
N GLY A 39 -6.62 11.79 -54.51
CA GLY A 39 -7.95 12.12 -53.99
C GLY A 39 -8.70 10.86 -53.53
N SER A 40 -9.93 10.68 -54.02
CA SER A 40 -10.78 9.52 -53.67
C SER A 40 -10.39 8.23 -54.42
N HIS A 41 -9.66 8.35 -55.54
CA HIS A 41 -9.40 7.23 -56.45
C HIS A 41 -8.08 6.53 -56.15
N ARG A 42 -8.11 5.19 -56.25
CA ARG A 42 -6.94 4.31 -56.13
C ARG A 42 -6.20 4.24 -57.47
N ARG A 43 -4.88 4.41 -57.44
CA ARG A 43 -3.99 4.27 -58.60
C ARG A 43 -3.04 3.11 -58.35
N PHE A 44 -3.01 2.16 -59.28
CA PHE A 44 -2.22 0.94 -59.21
C PHE A 44 -1.05 1.03 -60.18
N LYS A 45 0.13 0.61 -59.74
CA LYS A 45 1.26 0.32 -60.60
C LYS A 45 1.17 -1.12 -61.12
N GLU A 46 2.03 -1.44 -62.08
CA GLU A 46 2.16 -2.81 -62.59
C GLU A 46 2.52 -3.82 -61.48
N GLU A 47 3.39 -3.44 -60.55
CA GLU A 47 3.74 -4.25 -59.36
C GLU A 47 2.50 -4.57 -58.50
N ASP A 48 1.64 -3.57 -58.24
CA ASP A 48 0.41 -3.75 -57.46
C ASP A 48 -0.55 -4.73 -58.16
N ILE A 49 -0.62 -4.66 -59.50
CA ILE A 49 -1.42 -5.56 -60.32
C ILE A 49 -0.88 -6.99 -60.25
N ASN A 50 0.45 -7.15 -60.27
CA ASN A 50 1.07 -8.47 -60.15
C ASN A 50 0.80 -9.10 -58.77
N THR A 51 0.85 -8.33 -57.69
CA THR A 51 0.45 -8.80 -56.36
C THR A 51 -1.03 -9.17 -56.32
N LEU A 52 -1.92 -8.38 -56.95
CA LEU A 52 -3.34 -8.71 -57.06
C LEU A 52 -3.60 -9.98 -57.87
N LYS A 53 -2.84 -10.24 -58.94
CA LYS A 53 -2.89 -11.52 -59.70
C LYS A 53 -2.50 -12.70 -58.83
N GLN A 54 -1.47 -12.55 -58.01
CA GLN A 54 -1.05 -13.60 -57.07
C GLN A 54 -2.15 -13.88 -56.04
N ILE A 55 -2.71 -12.84 -55.42
CA ILE A 55 -3.85 -12.95 -54.50
C ILE A 55 -5.04 -13.64 -55.17
N GLN A 56 -5.38 -13.23 -56.40
CA GLN A 56 -6.46 -13.83 -57.16
C GLN A 56 -6.24 -15.32 -57.38
N LYS A 57 -5.03 -15.72 -57.81
CA LYS A 57 -4.68 -17.13 -58.01
C LYS A 57 -4.86 -17.91 -56.71
N LEU A 58 -4.34 -17.40 -55.60
CA LEU A 58 -4.44 -18.08 -54.31
C LEU A 58 -5.89 -18.23 -53.84
N LEU A 59 -6.74 -17.20 -54.05
CA LEU A 59 -8.14 -17.24 -53.63
C LEU A 59 -9.03 -18.07 -54.56
N ARG A 60 -8.86 -17.94 -55.88
CA ARG A 60 -9.78 -18.52 -56.87
C ARG A 60 -9.34 -19.89 -57.36
N ILE A 61 -8.04 -20.11 -57.51
CA ILE A 61 -7.49 -21.36 -58.04
C ILE A 61 -7.08 -22.30 -56.89
N ASN A 62 -6.36 -21.78 -55.90
CA ASN A 62 -5.91 -22.59 -54.77
C ASN A 62 -6.95 -22.69 -53.64
N HIS A 63 -8.08 -22.01 -53.77
CA HIS A 63 -9.18 -21.99 -52.79
C HIS A 63 -8.74 -21.63 -51.37
N PHE A 64 -7.72 -20.80 -51.23
CA PHE A 64 -7.28 -20.33 -49.92
C PHE A 64 -8.30 -19.38 -49.32
N THR A 65 -8.41 -19.41 -47.99
CA THR A 65 -9.09 -18.37 -47.24
C THR A 65 -8.28 -17.08 -47.27
N ILE A 66 -8.92 -15.93 -47.06
CA ILE A 66 -8.25 -14.62 -46.94
C ILE A 66 -7.11 -14.68 -45.91
N TYR A 67 -7.31 -15.39 -44.79
CA TYR A 67 -6.30 -15.60 -43.76
C TYR A 67 -5.09 -16.40 -44.28
N GLN A 68 -5.31 -17.53 -44.96
CA GLN A 68 -4.23 -18.34 -45.53
C GLN A 68 -3.45 -17.60 -46.62
N VAL A 69 -4.12 -16.80 -47.45
CA VAL A 69 -3.44 -15.93 -48.42
C VAL A 69 -2.58 -14.89 -47.72
N TYR A 70 -3.09 -14.28 -46.66
CA TYR A 70 -2.35 -13.29 -45.88
C TYR A 70 -1.08 -13.90 -45.26
N GLU A 71 -1.21 -15.08 -44.63
CA GLU A 71 -0.07 -15.81 -44.05
C GLU A 71 0.92 -16.28 -45.14
N HIS A 72 0.45 -16.67 -46.32
CA HIS A 72 1.30 -17.06 -47.43
C HIS A 72 2.14 -15.89 -47.97
N LEU A 73 1.51 -14.74 -48.18
CA LEU A 73 2.22 -13.51 -48.59
C LEU A 73 3.22 -13.04 -47.52
N LYS A 74 2.85 -13.15 -46.24
CA LYS A 74 3.75 -12.84 -45.12
C LYS A 74 4.99 -13.74 -45.15
N LYS A 75 4.84 -15.05 -45.37
CA LYS A 75 5.98 -15.96 -45.51
C LYS A 75 6.84 -15.65 -46.73
N GLN A 76 6.22 -15.34 -47.87
CA GLN A 76 6.96 -14.97 -49.09
C GLN A 76 7.79 -13.70 -48.91
N THR A 77 7.27 -12.69 -48.20
CA THR A 77 8.07 -11.49 -47.87
C THR A 77 9.28 -11.78 -46.97
N ILE A 78 9.17 -12.80 -46.12
CA ILE A 78 10.27 -13.27 -45.25
C ILE A 78 11.32 -14.01 -46.09
N ASP A 79 10.90 -14.89 -46.99
CA ASP A 79 11.80 -15.62 -47.89
C ASP A 79 12.55 -14.69 -48.86
N ASP A 80 11.84 -13.71 -49.47
CA ASP A 80 12.46 -12.68 -50.30
C ASP A 80 13.44 -11.80 -49.50
N GLY A 81 13.14 -11.55 -48.23
CA GLY A 81 14.04 -10.86 -47.30
C GLY A 81 15.26 -11.69 -46.94
N MET A 82 15.09 -13.00 -46.76
CA MET A 82 16.18 -13.94 -46.49
C MET A 82 17.13 -14.08 -47.68
N ASP A 83 16.63 -14.02 -48.91
CA ASP A 83 17.49 -14.03 -50.09
C ASP A 83 18.29 -12.72 -50.26
N ARG A 84 17.67 -11.56 -49.97
CA ARG A 84 18.40 -10.27 -49.88
C ARG A 84 19.45 -10.22 -48.76
N LEU A 85 19.25 -10.96 -47.67
CA LEU A 85 20.26 -11.13 -46.61
C LEU A 85 21.44 -11.97 -47.06
N LYS A 86 21.20 -13.04 -47.83
CA LYS A 86 22.28 -13.86 -48.41
C LYS A 86 23.11 -13.07 -49.42
N GLU A 87 22.50 -12.09 -50.09
CA GLU A 87 23.17 -11.16 -51.01
C GLU A 87 23.91 -10.00 -50.30
N ASN A 88 23.91 -9.95 -48.97
CA ASN A 88 24.53 -8.89 -48.16
C ASN A 88 24.10 -7.47 -48.55
N ASP A 89 22.82 -7.24 -48.91
CA ASP A 89 22.33 -5.90 -49.22
C ASP A 89 22.48 -4.97 -47.99
N PRO A 90 23.39 -3.97 -48.04
CA PRO A 90 23.67 -3.11 -46.89
C PRO A 90 22.47 -2.27 -46.45
N ILE A 91 21.59 -1.93 -47.39
CA ILE A 91 20.38 -1.12 -47.11
C ILE A 91 19.38 -1.97 -46.33
N PHE A 92 19.19 -3.23 -46.75
CA PHE A 92 18.30 -4.16 -46.08
C PHE A 92 18.80 -4.52 -44.68
N ILE A 93 20.10 -4.79 -44.52
CA ILE A 93 20.73 -5.06 -43.21
C ILE A 93 20.56 -3.86 -42.26
N LYS A 94 20.74 -2.63 -42.74
CA LYS A 94 20.56 -1.42 -41.95
C LYS A 94 19.09 -1.18 -41.56
N LEU A 95 18.15 -1.49 -42.45
CA LEU A 95 16.72 -1.38 -42.16
C LEU A 95 16.29 -2.41 -41.12
N LEU A 96 16.76 -3.66 -41.26
CA LEU A 96 16.50 -4.73 -40.31
C LEU A 96 17.12 -4.46 -38.94
N SER A 97 18.37 -4.02 -38.87
CA SER A 97 19.00 -3.69 -37.59
C SER A 97 18.27 -2.56 -36.88
N LYS A 98 17.78 -1.57 -37.64
CA LYS A 98 16.94 -0.50 -37.11
C LYS A 98 15.61 -1.04 -36.57
N GLU A 99 14.89 -1.86 -37.33
CA GLU A 99 13.60 -2.38 -36.88
C GLU A 99 13.75 -3.33 -35.68
N LEU A 100 14.80 -4.17 -35.69
CA LEU A 100 15.12 -5.05 -34.58
C LEU A 100 15.50 -4.25 -33.32
N SER A 101 16.32 -3.21 -33.46
CA SER A 101 16.69 -2.36 -32.31
C SER A 101 15.47 -1.66 -31.71
N LYS A 102 14.52 -1.26 -32.56
CA LYS A 102 13.28 -0.63 -32.14
C LYS A 102 12.38 -1.62 -31.39
N GLU A 103 12.20 -2.83 -31.92
CA GLU A 103 11.38 -3.85 -31.25
C GLU A 103 12.03 -4.29 -29.92
N LEU A 104 13.35 -4.44 -29.90
CA LEU A 104 14.08 -4.76 -28.66
C LEU A 104 13.93 -3.66 -27.61
N SER A 105 14.05 -2.39 -28.01
CA SER A 105 13.87 -1.24 -27.11
C SER A 105 12.45 -1.20 -26.55
N LYS A 106 11.46 -1.52 -27.38
CA LYS A 106 10.06 -1.59 -26.97
C LYS A 106 9.84 -2.68 -25.93
N HIS A 107 10.30 -3.91 -26.19
CA HIS A 107 10.21 -5.00 -25.22
C HIS A 107 10.94 -4.71 -23.90
N LEU A 108 12.13 -4.11 -23.96
CA LEU A 108 12.86 -3.69 -22.76
C LEU A 108 12.05 -2.69 -21.91
N ASN A 109 11.40 -1.72 -22.55
CA ASN A 109 10.56 -0.76 -21.83
C ASN A 109 9.32 -1.42 -21.23
N GLU A 110 8.69 -2.35 -21.94
CA GLU A 110 7.54 -3.12 -21.43
C GLU A 110 7.91 -3.94 -20.19
N GLU A 111 9.07 -4.61 -20.21
CA GLU A 111 9.59 -5.36 -19.05
C GLU A 111 9.95 -4.43 -17.88
N LEU A 112 10.55 -3.26 -18.14
CA LEU A 112 10.85 -2.25 -17.11
C LEU A 112 9.57 -1.74 -16.44
N GLU A 113 8.52 -1.43 -17.21
CA GLU A 113 7.23 -0.99 -16.66
C GLU A 113 6.59 -2.06 -15.76
N LEU A 114 6.72 -3.34 -16.14
CA LEU A 114 6.21 -4.45 -15.32
C LEU A 114 6.96 -4.55 -13.99
N ILE A 115 8.29 -4.49 -14.03
CA ILE A 115 9.14 -4.55 -12.82
C ILE A 115 8.83 -3.37 -11.89
N GLU A 116 8.72 -2.15 -12.42
CA GLU A 116 8.37 -0.97 -11.62
C GLU A 116 7.02 -1.13 -10.91
N LYS A 117 6.04 -1.71 -11.60
CA LYS A 117 4.71 -2.00 -11.03
C LYS A 117 4.80 -3.03 -9.90
N GLU A 118 5.57 -4.10 -10.08
CA GLU A 118 5.76 -5.12 -9.05
C GLU A 118 6.47 -4.56 -7.81
N LEU A 119 7.53 -3.78 -8.01
CA LEU A 119 8.26 -3.10 -6.92
C LEU A 119 7.34 -2.17 -6.13
N LYS A 120 6.47 -1.41 -6.82
CA LYS A 120 5.51 -0.53 -6.16
C LYS A 120 4.51 -1.31 -5.30
N ASN A 121 3.97 -2.40 -5.82
CA ASN A 121 3.04 -3.25 -5.07
C ASN A 121 3.71 -3.85 -3.82
N LEU A 122 4.95 -4.34 -3.96
CA LEU A 122 5.73 -4.84 -2.83
C LEU A 122 5.98 -3.76 -1.77
N MET A 123 6.29 -2.54 -2.18
CA MET A 123 6.45 -1.41 -1.26
C MET A 123 5.14 -1.09 -0.52
N ASP A 124 4.01 -1.07 -1.22
CA ASP A 124 2.70 -0.79 -0.61
C ASP A 124 2.31 -1.87 0.41
N GLU A 125 2.57 -3.14 0.10
CA GLU A 125 2.36 -4.24 1.05
C GLU A 125 3.27 -4.13 2.27
N ASN A 126 4.55 -3.84 2.07
CA ASN A 126 5.50 -3.68 3.16
C ASN A 126 5.13 -2.50 4.06
N TYR A 127 4.73 -1.37 3.47
CA TYR A 127 4.27 -0.21 4.23
C TYR A 127 3.06 -0.54 5.10
N LYS A 128 2.06 -1.27 4.56
CA LYS A 128 0.90 -1.74 5.33
C LYS A 128 1.31 -2.66 6.48
N LYS A 129 2.20 -3.63 6.23
CA LYS A 129 2.72 -4.56 7.26
C LYS A 129 3.41 -3.81 8.39
N ILE A 130 4.32 -2.89 8.06
CA ILE A 130 5.05 -2.08 9.05
C ILE A 130 4.07 -1.22 9.85
N THR A 131 3.11 -0.58 9.19
CA THR A 131 2.09 0.24 9.86
C THR A 131 1.28 -0.58 10.86
N ASN A 132 0.86 -1.78 10.49
CA ASN A 132 0.12 -2.68 11.38
C ASN A 132 0.96 -3.09 12.60
N ILE A 133 2.22 -3.50 12.37
CA ILE A 133 3.14 -3.86 13.46
C ILE A 133 3.35 -2.68 14.41
N MET A 134 3.57 -1.47 13.89
CA MET A 134 3.74 -0.27 14.71
C MET A 134 2.50 0.04 15.55
N ASN A 135 1.30 -0.09 14.98
CA ASN A 135 0.05 0.16 15.69
C ASN A 135 -0.20 -0.85 16.82
N GLU A 136 0.04 -2.14 16.55
CA GLU A 136 -0.06 -3.18 17.58
C GLU A 136 0.96 -2.97 18.69
N ASN A 137 2.22 -2.68 18.36
CA ASN A 137 3.25 -2.37 19.33
C ASN A 137 2.88 -1.17 20.20
N TYR A 138 2.38 -0.08 19.59
CA TYR A 138 1.93 1.09 20.34
C TYR A 138 0.79 0.77 21.31
N LYS A 139 -0.18 -0.02 20.87
CA LYS A 139 -1.32 -0.45 21.70
C LYS A 139 -0.86 -1.29 22.89
N ASN A 140 0.07 -2.23 22.66
CA ASN A 140 0.64 -3.08 23.71
C ASN A 140 1.42 -2.25 24.73
N LEU A 141 2.33 -1.38 24.27
CA LEU A 141 3.11 -0.48 25.15
C LEU A 141 2.19 0.41 26.01
N LYS A 142 1.09 0.91 25.44
CA LYS A 142 0.11 1.72 26.17
C LYS A 142 -0.60 0.90 27.27
N LEU A 143 -0.90 -0.36 27.00
CA LEU A 143 -1.51 -1.27 27.97
C LEU A 143 -0.53 -1.61 29.10
N GLU A 144 0.68 -2.02 28.74
CA GLU A 144 1.76 -2.34 29.69
C GLU A 144 2.07 -1.16 30.61
N SER A 145 2.16 0.06 30.05
CA SER A 145 2.35 1.28 30.85
C SER A 145 1.21 1.52 31.84
N LYS A 146 -0.03 1.25 31.45
CA LYS A 146 -1.20 1.38 32.34
C LYS A 146 -1.16 0.35 33.47
N GLU A 147 -0.82 -0.89 33.16
CA GLU A 147 -0.68 -1.98 34.14
C GLU A 147 0.45 -1.67 35.14
N PHE A 148 1.62 -1.29 34.63
CA PHE A 148 2.76 -0.87 35.45
C PHE A 148 2.39 0.28 36.39
N ASN A 149 1.72 1.32 35.89
CA ASN A 149 1.28 2.44 36.73
C ASN A 149 0.28 2.01 37.82
N SER A 150 -0.62 1.07 37.51
CA SER A 150 -1.53 0.52 38.51
C SER A 150 -0.80 -0.27 39.59
N GLU A 151 0.26 -1.00 39.21
CA GLU A 151 1.04 -1.81 40.13
C GLU A 151 1.88 -0.92 41.06
N ILE A 152 2.55 0.09 40.52
CA ILE A 152 3.25 1.12 41.31
C ILE A 152 2.30 1.80 42.29
N LYS A 153 1.08 2.15 41.86
CA LYS A 153 0.08 2.75 42.74
C LYS A 153 -0.24 1.86 43.93
N LYS A 154 -0.49 0.55 43.71
CA LYS A 154 -0.75 -0.40 44.79
C LYS A 154 0.43 -0.49 45.78
N ILE A 155 1.65 -0.57 45.26
CA ILE A 155 2.87 -0.62 46.09
C ILE A 155 2.98 0.65 46.95
N ILE A 156 2.71 1.83 46.38
CA ILE A 156 2.73 3.09 47.14
C ILE A 156 1.66 3.08 48.24
N GLU A 157 0.43 2.66 47.92
CA GLU A 157 -0.67 2.57 48.89
C GLU A 157 -0.33 1.63 50.05
N GLU A 158 0.22 0.44 49.76
CA GLU A 158 0.68 -0.50 50.79
C GLU A 158 1.79 0.07 51.66
N LYS A 159 2.79 0.72 51.05
CA LYS A 159 3.90 1.33 51.79
C LYS A 159 3.42 2.49 52.67
N LEU A 160 2.45 3.27 52.20
CA LEU A 160 1.86 4.37 52.95
C LEU A 160 1.06 3.84 54.15
N ASP A 161 0.23 2.81 53.96
CA ASP A 161 -0.53 2.17 55.04
C ASP A 161 0.39 1.64 56.15
N ILE A 162 1.48 0.97 55.77
CA ILE A 162 2.51 0.50 56.72
C ILE A 162 3.13 1.67 57.49
N ALA A 163 3.45 2.77 56.81
CA ALA A 163 4.04 3.94 57.44
C ALA A 163 3.07 4.62 58.42
N LEU A 164 1.80 4.76 58.04
CA LEU A 164 0.75 5.33 58.89
C LEU A 164 0.55 4.52 60.16
N LYS A 165 0.42 3.19 60.05
CA LYS A 165 0.31 2.28 61.19
C LYS A 165 1.52 2.32 62.10
N LYS A 166 2.73 2.39 61.52
CA LYS A 166 3.97 2.33 62.30
C LYS A 166 4.26 3.63 63.04
N TYR A 167 3.98 4.79 62.44
CA TYR A 167 4.46 6.07 62.95
C TYR A 167 3.33 7.02 63.36
N SER A 168 2.24 7.12 62.60
CA SER A 168 1.18 8.11 62.84
C SER A 168 0.13 7.64 63.84
N GLU A 169 -0.36 6.40 63.72
CA GLU A 169 -1.39 5.85 64.61
C GLU A 169 -0.97 5.83 66.09
N PRO A 170 0.26 5.43 66.46
CA PRO A 170 0.67 5.43 67.87
C PRO A 170 0.70 6.84 68.48
N ILE A 171 1.11 7.85 67.70
CA ILE A 171 1.15 9.25 68.14
C ILE A 171 -0.27 9.76 68.37
N LEU A 172 -1.19 9.46 67.44
CA LEU A 172 -2.60 9.81 67.57
C LEU A 172 -3.23 9.18 68.82
N GLU A 173 -2.90 7.92 69.10
CA GLU A 173 -3.43 7.23 70.28
C GLU A 173 -2.88 7.82 71.59
N GLN A 174 -1.58 8.13 71.64
CA GLN A 174 -0.99 8.84 72.77
C GLN A 174 -1.64 10.22 73.00
N LEU A 175 -1.89 10.97 71.92
CA LEU A 175 -2.57 12.26 72.00
C LEU A 175 -3.99 12.14 72.57
N LYS A 176 -4.76 11.13 72.18
CA LYS A 176 -6.10 10.90 72.74
C LYS A 176 -6.03 10.59 74.23
N ILE A 177 -5.11 9.72 74.65
CA ILE A 177 -4.90 9.38 76.06
C ILE A 177 -4.59 10.66 76.86
N GLU A 178 -3.71 11.51 76.34
CA GLU A 178 -3.32 12.75 77.02
C GLU A 178 -4.47 13.76 77.08
N GLN A 179 -5.29 13.87 76.03
CA GLN A 179 -6.49 14.70 76.04
C GLN A 179 -7.51 14.23 77.10
N GLU A 180 -7.67 12.91 77.24
CA GLU A 180 -8.58 12.34 78.24
C GLU A 180 -8.08 12.57 79.67
N LYS A 181 -6.78 12.38 79.91
CA LYS A 181 -6.12 12.75 81.18
C LYS A 181 -6.32 14.22 81.52
N ASN A 182 -6.11 15.12 80.56
CA ASN A 182 -6.33 16.56 80.76
C ASN A 182 -7.78 16.90 81.10
N LYS A 183 -8.75 16.20 80.49
CA LYS A 183 -10.17 16.36 80.82
C LYS A 183 -10.47 15.88 82.24
N GLN A 184 -9.91 14.75 82.66
CA GLN A 184 -10.03 14.25 84.04
C GLN A 184 -9.43 15.24 85.04
N LEU A 185 -8.22 15.75 84.78
CA LEU A 185 -7.57 16.76 85.63
C LEU A 185 -8.43 18.01 85.76
N THR A 186 -8.99 18.50 84.66
CA THR A 186 -9.88 19.68 84.65
C THR A 186 -11.09 19.45 85.54
N ASN A 187 -11.73 18.28 85.46
CA ASN A 187 -12.87 17.93 86.32
C ASN A 187 -12.48 17.90 87.80
N ILE A 188 -11.34 17.28 88.13
CA ILE A 188 -10.81 17.25 89.51
C ILE A 188 -10.59 18.68 90.01
N LEU A 189 -9.91 19.54 89.25
CA LEU A 189 -9.66 20.92 89.63
C LEU A 189 -10.97 21.70 89.88
N LEU A 190 -11.99 21.47 89.07
CA LEU A 190 -13.33 22.06 89.25
C LEU A 190 -14.02 21.58 90.53
N GLU A 191 -13.90 20.31 90.91
CA GLU A 191 -14.41 19.78 92.18
C GLU A 191 -13.68 20.40 93.39
N LEU A 192 -12.36 20.56 93.30
CA LEU A 192 -11.55 21.17 94.35
C LEU A 192 -11.92 22.65 94.55
N TYR A 193 -12.19 23.40 93.47
CA TYR A 193 -12.60 24.80 93.60
C TYR A 193 -13.99 24.98 94.22
N LYS A 194 -14.88 24.00 94.03
CA LYS A 194 -16.25 24.01 94.57
C LYS A 194 -16.33 23.55 96.04
N THR A 195 -15.28 22.96 96.61
CA THR A 195 -15.28 22.47 97.99
C THR A 195 -14.89 23.58 98.99
N PRO A 196 -15.71 23.84 100.03
CA PRO A 196 -15.44 24.93 100.98
C PRO A 196 -14.24 24.65 101.89
N LEU A 197 -13.39 25.67 102.11
CA LEU A 197 -12.11 25.68 102.83
C LEU A 197 -12.06 25.10 104.27
N LYS A 198 -13.18 24.64 104.83
CA LYS A 198 -13.28 24.21 106.24
C LYS A 198 -13.73 22.76 106.38
N GLN A 199 -13.00 21.82 105.79
CA GLN A 199 -12.98 20.41 106.23
C GLN A 199 -11.55 19.88 106.12
N ASN A 200 -11.08 19.25 107.20
CA ASN A 200 -9.69 18.93 107.49
C ASN A 200 -8.82 18.53 106.28
N ASP A 201 -7.72 19.25 106.11
CA ASP A 201 -6.66 19.15 105.09
C ASP A 201 -6.13 17.71 104.86
N PHE A 202 -6.37 16.79 105.81
CA PHE A 202 -6.03 15.37 105.72
C PHE A 202 -6.89 14.55 104.74
N ILE A 203 -8.23 14.73 104.74
CA ILE A 203 -9.11 14.00 103.79
C ILE A 203 -8.89 14.56 102.39
N PHE A 204 -8.74 15.87 102.27
CA PHE A 204 -8.44 16.57 101.02
C PHE A 204 -7.14 16.04 100.37
N LYS A 205 -6.02 16.02 101.11
CA LYS A 205 -4.74 15.47 100.64
C LYS A 205 -4.80 13.98 100.31
N LYS A 206 -5.56 13.17 101.06
CA LYS A 206 -5.72 11.73 100.79
C LYS A 206 -6.51 11.47 99.51
N THR A 207 -7.59 12.22 99.26
CA THR A 207 -8.39 12.12 98.03
C THR A 207 -7.60 12.61 96.82
N LEU A 208 -6.84 13.70 96.95
CA LEU A 208 -5.93 14.19 95.90
C LEU A 208 -4.87 13.14 95.54
N LYS A 209 -4.22 12.55 96.54
CA LYS A 209 -3.16 11.57 96.34
C LYS A 209 -3.68 10.28 95.71
N LYS A 210 -4.91 9.86 96.05
CA LYS A 210 -5.57 8.71 95.45
C LYS A 210 -5.91 8.97 93.97
N ASN A 211 -6.59 10.08 93.67
CA ASN A 211 -7.04 10.38 92.31
C ASN A 211 -5.89 10.71 91.35
N LEU A 212 -4.81 11.35 91.82
CA LEU A 212 -3.61 11.57 91.01
C LEU A 212 -2.78 10.29 90.80
N SER A 213 -2.77 9.37 91.79
CA SER A 213 -2.08 8.07 91.66
C SER A 213 -2.74 7.13 90.65
N ASP A 214 -4.03 7.30 90.37
CA ASP A 214 -4.76 6.50 89.38
C ASP A 214 -4.61 7.08 87.94
N MET A 215 -4.03 8.29 87.80
CA MET A 215 -3.87 9.02 86.51
C MET A 215 -2.45 8.96 85.90
N PHE A 216 -1.43 8.72 86.73
CA PHE A 216 0.00 8.76 86.38
C PHE A 216 0.68 7.43 86.73
#